data_AF-A0AA46YKQ8-F1
#
_entry.id   AF-A0AA46YKQ8-F1
#
_cell.length_a   1.000
_cell.length_b   1.000
_cell.length_c   1.000
_cell.angle_alpha   90.00
_cell.angle_beta   90.00
_cell.angle_gamma   90.00
#
_symmetry.space_group_name_H-M   'P 1'
#
loop_
_entity.id
_entity.type
_entity.pdbx_description
1 polymer ?
#
loop_
_entity_poly.entity_id
_entity_poly.type
_entity_poly.pdbx_seq_one_letter_code
_entity_poly.pdbx_strand_id
1 'polypeptide(L)'
;MSCGDENDSECREALESLYVAIDNELANADIATIERHLAECAPCLSEYDVERIIKKIVARSCHEHAPEPLKARVLTTIRTVSVSVTTRDAGEPGLG
;
A
#
# COMPACT_ATOMS: atom_id res chain seq x y z
N MET A 1 -4.17 -19.85 -13.01
CA MET A 1 -5.14 -20.49 -13.94
C MET A 1 -5.67 -19.42 -14.89
N SER A 2 -6.08 -19.74 -16.13
CA SER A 2 -6.60 -18.72 -17.07
C SER A 2 -8.07 -18.44 -16.78
N CYS A 3 -8.38 -17.17 -16.54
CA CYS A 3 -9.74 -16.66 -16.46
C CYS A 3 -10.37 -16.79 -17.85
N GLY A 4 -11.64 -17.20 -17.96
CA GLY A 4 -12.28 -17.46 -19.26
C GLY A 4 -12.06 -16.33 -20.28
N ASP A 5 -11.89 -16.70 -21.55
CA ASP A 5 -11.26 -15.90 -22.61
C ASP A 5 -11.77 -14.45 -22.80
N GLU A 6 -12.97 -14.09 -22.33
CA GLU A 6 -13.59 -12.79 -22.59
C GLU A 6 -13.09 -11.64 -21.68
N ASN A 7 -12.46 -11.92 -20.54
CA ASN A 7 -12.04 -10.87 -19.57
C ASN A 7 -10.54 -10.94 -19.20
N ASP A 8 -9.70 -11.55 -20.04
CA ASP A 8 -8.28 -11.81 -19.71
C ASP A 8 -7.47 -10.53 -19.44
N SER A 9 -7.78 -9.42 -20.13
CA SER A 9 -7.13 -8.12 -19.87
C SER A 9 -7.53 -7.51 -18.53
N GLU A 10 -8.81 -7.57 -18.17
CA GLU A 10 -9.32 -7.03 -16.90
C GLU A 10 -8.84 -7.87 -15.70
N CYS A 11 -8.75 -9.19 -15.88
CA CYS A 11 -8.16 -10.08 -14.89
C CYS A 11 -6.68 -9.76 -14.65
N ARG A 12 -5.93 -9.45 -15.72
CA ARG A 12 -4.51 -9.12 -15.62
C ARG A 12 -4.29 -7.81 -14.87
N GLU A 13 -5.05 -6.77 -15.20
CA GLU A 13 -4.98 -5.47 -14.50
C GLU A 13 -5.40 -5.58 -13.03
N ALA A 14 -6.45 -6.37 -12.74
CA ALA A 14 -6.88 -6.62 -11.37
C ALA A 14 -5.81 -7.38 -10.57
N LEU A 15 -5.18 -8.40 -11.16
CA LEU A 15 -4.10 -9.15 -10.51
C LEU A 15 -2.83 -8.31 -10.28
N GLU A 16 -2.45 -7.45 -11.23
CA GLU A 16 -1.32 -6.54 -11.05
C GLU A 16 -1.58 -5.55 -9.90
N SER A 17 -2.75 -4.91 -9.92
CA SER A 17 -3.19 -3.99 -8.86
C SER A 17 -3.27 -4.69 -7.51
N LEU A 18 -3.67 -5.97 -7.51
CA LEU A 18 -3.74 -6.80 -6.33
C LEU A 18 -2.37 -7.03 -5.70
N TYR A 19 -1.34 -7.36 -6.47
CA TYR A 19 0.01 -7.53 -5.92
C TYR A 19 0.53 -6.24 -5.27
N VAL A 20 0.35 -5.10 -5.93
CA VAL A 20 0.69 -3.77 -5.39
C VAL A 20 -0.06 -3.50 -4.08
N ALA A 21 -1.36 -3.82 -4.02
CA ALA A 21 -2.17 -3.66 -2.81
C ALA A 21 -1.69 -4.57 -1.67
N ILE A 22 -1.37 -5.83 -1.95
CA ILE A 22 -0.91 -6.79 -0.93
C ILE A 22 0.48 -6.41 -0.40
N ASP A 23 1.38 -5.89 -1.23
CA ASP A 23 2.71 -5.42 -0.81
C ASP A 23 2.67 -4.04 -0.12
N ASN A 24 1.49 -3.46 0.04
CA ASN A 24 1.30 -2.14 0.64
C ASN A 24 2.11 -1.04 -0.08
N GLU A 25 2.34 -1.23 -1.38
CA GLU A 25 2.97 -0.28 -2.30
C GLU A 25 1.92 0.75 -2.75
N LEU A 26 1.31 1.42 -1.76
CA LEU A 26 0.15 2.33 -1.85
C LEU A 26 0.43 3.64 -2.59
N ALA A 27 0.92 3.57 -3.84
CA ALA A 27 0.95 4.71 -4.73
C ALA A 27 -0.28 4.75 -5.66
N ASN A 28 -0.78 3.61 -6.17
CA ASN A 28 -1.76 3.64 -7.28
C ASN A 28 -2.78 2.49 -7.32
N ALA A 29 -2.82 1.57 -6.34
CA ALA A 29 -3.77 0.46 -6.39
C ALA A 29 -5.20 0.93 -6.04
N ASP A 30 -6.12 0.83 -6.99
CA ASP A 30 -7.55 1.09 -6.77
C ASP A 30 -8.22 -0.13 -6.13
N ILE A 31 -8.26 -0.12 -4.80
CA ILE A 31 -8.84 -1.19 -3.97
C ILE A 31 -10.28 -1.50 -4.40
N ALA A 32 -11.07 -0.49 -4.76
CA ALA A 32 -12.47 -0.69 -5.15
C ALA A 32 -12.60 -1.47 -6.47
N THR A 33 -11.69 -1.24 -7.42
CA THR A 33 -11.65 -1.96 -8.69
C THR A 33 -11.27 -3.44 -8.49
N ILE A 34 -10.30 -3.71 -7.60
CA ILE A 34 -9.91 -5.08 -7.23
C ILE A 34 -11.09 -5.81 -6.55
N GLU A 35 -11.72 -5.20 -5.56
CA GLU A 35 -12.84 -5.80 -4.81
C GLU A 35 -14.01 -6.17 -5.72
N ARG A 36 -14.36 -5.28 -6.65
CA ARG A 36 -15.40 -5.56 -7.66
C ARG A 36 -15.03 -6.77 -8.52
N HIS A 37 -13.80 -6.81 -9.03
CA HIS A 37 -13.35 -7.93 -9.88
C HIS A 37 -13.37 -9.26 -9.12
N LEU A 38 -12.87 -9.30 -7.88
CA LEU A 38 -12.86 -10.51 -7.05
C LEU A 38 -14.28 -11.00 -6.71
N ALA A 39 -15.27 -10.09 -6.62
CA ALA A 39 -16.67 -10.46 -6.40
C ALA A 39 -17.31 -11.15 -7.63
N GLU A 40 -16.81 -10.84 -8.84
CA GLU A 40 -17.38 -11.32 -10.10
C GLU A 40 -16.55 -12.47 -10.73
N CYS A 41 -15.29 -12.64 -10.30
CA CYS A 41 -14.33 -13.57 -10.89
C CYS A 41 -13.80 -14.59 -9.86
N ALA A 42 -14.48 -15.73 -9.76
CA ALA A 42 -14.08 -16.86 -8.91
C ALA A 42 -12.63 -17.37 -9.10
N PRO A 43 -12.07 -17.47 -10.32
CA PRO A 43 -10.67 -17.91 -10.46
C PRO A 43 -9.68 -16.89 -9.88
N CYS A 44 -9.90 -15.59 -10.09
CA CYS A 44 -9.05 -14.55 -9.49
C CYS A 44 -9.16 -14.50 -7.97
N LEU A 45 -10.36 -14.74 -7.41
CA LEU A 45 -10.54 -14.88 -5.96
C LEU A 45 -9.72 -16.05 -5.39
N SER A 46 -9.71 -17.18 -6.07
CA SER A 46 -8.91 -18.34 -5.65
C SER A 46 -7.40 -18.05 -5.67
N GLU A 47 -6.91 -17.38 -6.71
CA GLU A 47 -5.49 -16.99 -6.81
C GLU A 47 -5.12 -15.96 -5.73
N TYR A 48 -5.99 -14.99 -5.46
CA TYR A 48 -5.81 -14.03 -4.36
C TYR A 48 -5.67 -14.71 -3.00
N ASP A 49 -6.55 -15.67 -2.70
CA ASP A 49 -6.53 -16.38 -1.43
C ASP A 49 -5.23 -17.17 -1.24
N VAL A 50 -4.73 -17.80 -2.31
CA VAL A 50 -3.44 -18.50 -2.31
C VAL A 50 -2.30 -17.54 -1.98
N GLU A 51 -2.21 -16.42 -2.68
CA GLU A 51 -1.16 -15.41 -2.47
C GLU A 51 -1.18 -14.87 -1.03
N ARG A 52 -2.38 -14.58 -0.52
CA ARG A 52 -2.56 -14.10 0.85
C ARG A 52 -2.12 -15.14 1.89
N ILE A 53 -2.37 -16.43 1.64
CA ILE A 53 -1.91 -17.51 2.53
C ILE A 53 -0.39 -17.61 2.49
N ILE A 54 0.22 -17.57 1.31
CA ILE A 54 1.68 -17.62 1.15
C ILE A 54 2.33 -16.46 1.92
N LYS A 55 1.87 -15.22 1.72
CA LYS A 55 2.44 -14.07 2.43
C LYS A 55 2.28 -14.16 3.95
N LYS A 56 1.16 -14.69 4.45
CA LYS A 56 0.99 -14.95 5.89
C LYS A 56 2.02 -15.97 6.41
N ILE A 57 2.28 -17.04 5.66
CA ILE A 57 3.25 -18.07 6.03
C ILE A 57 4.68 -17.48 6.05
N VAL A 58 5.02 -16.70 5.02
CA VAL A 58 6.32 -16.03 4.93
C VAL A 58 6.50 -15.04 6.09
N ALA A 59 5.51 -14.17 6.34
CA ALA A 59 5.56 -13.21 7.43
C ALA A 59 5.71 -13.88 8.81
N ARG A 60 5.08 -15.04 9.02
CA ARG A 60 5.25 -15.85 10.23
C ARG A 60 6.66 -16.40 10.37
N SER A 61 7.25 -16.84 9.26
CA SER A 61 8.51 -17.61 9.26
C SER A 61 9.76 -16.72 9.22
N CYS A 62 9.64 -15.51 8.67
CA CYS A 62 10.73 -14.56 8.45
C CYS A 62 10.55 -13.25 9.21
N HIS A 63 10.00 -13.30 10.43
CA HIS A 63 9.94 -12.12 11.29
C HIS A 63 11.24 -12.00 12.11
N GLU A 64 11.98 -10.92 11.90
CA GLU A 64 13.03 -10.49 12.82
C GLU A 64 12.45 -9.41 13.74
N HIS A 65 12.77 -9.49 15.04
CA HIS A 65 12.31 -8.50 15.97
C HIS A 65 13.16 -7.24 15.80
N ALA A 66 12.52 -6.11 15.49
CA ALA A 66 13.24 -4.84 15.36
C ALA A 66 14.05 -4.58 16.65
N PRO A 67 15.34 -4.19 16.55
CA PRO A 67 16.13 -3.85 17.72
C PRO A 67 15.45 -2.76 18.55
N GLU A 68 15.43 -2.91 19.86
CA GLU A 68 14.82 -1.96 20.79
C GLU A 68 15.20 -0.49 20.54
N PRO A 69 16.47 -0.12 20.26
CA PRO A 69 16.81 1.28 19.98
C PRO A 69 16.13 1.82 18.70
N LEU A 70 15.93 0.97 17.69
CA LEU A 70 15.24 1.38 16.47
C LEU A 70 13.75 1.61 16.75
N LYS A 71 13.12 0.69 17.48
CA LYS A 71 11.71 0.80 17.87
C LYS A 71 11.46 2.06 18.71
N ALA A 72 12.33 2.34 19.67
CA ALA A 72 12.25 3.55 20.49
C ALA A 72 12.36 4.84 19.66
N ARG A 73 13.29 4.89 18.70
CA ARG A 73 13.44 6.02 17.78
C ARG A 73 12.18 6.25 16.95
N VAL A 74 11.66 5.20 16.31
CA VAL A 74 10.45 5.27 15.48
C VAL A 74 9.25 5.79 16.29
N LEU A 75 9.01 5.22 17.47
CA LEU A 75 7.92 5.65 18.35
C LEU A 75 8.09 7.11 18.81
N THR A 76 9.33 7.53 19.07
CA THR A 76 9.62 8.92 19.43
C THR A 76 9.30 9.84 18.27
N THR A 77 9.76 9.53 17.06
CA THR A 77 9.48 10.31 15.84
C THR A 77 7.98 10.41 15.58
N ILE A 78 7.23 9.30 15.65
CA ILE A 78 5.77 9.29 15.43
C ILE A 78 5.04 10.18 16.45
N ARG A 79 5.50 10.19 17.71
CA ARG A 79 4.88 10.99 18.79
C ARG A 79 5.33 12.46 18.79
N THR A 80 6.36 12.81 18.02
CA THR A 80 6.91 14.16 18.03
C THR A 80 6.05 15.08 17.16
N VAL A 81 5.45 16.09 17.78
CA VAL A 81 4.75 17.17 17.06
C VAL A 81 5.80 18.18 16.57
N SER A 82 6.01 18.26 15.25
CA SER A 82 6.87 19.28 14.65
C SER A 82 6.06 20.54 14.31
N VAL A 83 6.38 21.67 14.95
CA VAL A 83 5.83 22.99 14.61
C VAL A 83 6.79 23.68 13.63
N SER A 84 6.40 23.75 12.37
CA SER A 84 7.13 24.51 11.34
C SER A 84 6.53 25.92 11.21
N VAL A 85 7.29 26.94 11.60
CA VAL A 85 6.90 28.36 11.45
C VAL A 85 7.37 28.86 10.10
N THR A 86 6.45 29.07 9.17
CA THR A 86 6.72 29.79 7.92
C THR A 86 6.59 31.29 8.18
N THR A 87 7.72 31.99 8.29
CA THR A 87 7.75 33.45 8.28
C THR A 87 7.44 33.94 6.87
N ARG A 88 6.27 34.57 6.70
CA ARG A 88 6.00 35.38 5.52
C ARG A 88 6.72 36.71 5.74
N ASP A 89 7.84 36.90 5.05
CA ASP A 89 8.42 38.22 4.85
C ASP A 89 7.35 39.07 4.14
N ALA A 90 6.74 39.98 4.89
CA ALA A 90 5.95 41.05 4.33
C ALA A 90 6.94 41.98 3.62
N GLY A 91 6.87 41.99 2.29
CA GLY A 91 7.73 42.80 1.44
C GLY A 91 7.79 44.26 1.86
N GLU A 92 8.98 44.82 1.67
CA GLU A 92 9.34 46.22 1.86
C GLU A 92 8.25 47.17 1.34
N PRO A 93 7.85 48.21 2.10
CA PRO A 93 7.21 49.36 1.51
C PRO A 93 8.27 50.13 0.70
N GLY A 94 8.25 49.92 -0.62
CA GLY A 94 9.02 50.71 -1.57
C GLY A 94 8.74 52.20 -1.44
N LEU A 95 9.80 52.99 -1.55
CA LEU A 95 9.80 54.44 -1.62
C LEU A 95 8.86 54.96 -2.72
N GLY A 96 8.12 56.02 -2.41
CA GLY A 96 7.39 56.88 -3.35
C GLY A 96 6.88 58.13 -2.66
#